data_AF-A0A2H9PTC1-F1
#
_entry.id   AF-A0A2H9PTC1-F1
#
_cell.length_a   1.000
_cell.length_b   1.000
_cell.length_c   1.000
_cell.angle_alpha   90.00
_cell.angle_beta   90.00
_cell.angle_gamma   90.00
#
_symmetry.space_group_name_H-M   'P 1'
#
loop_
_entity.id
_entity.type
_entity.pdbx_description
1 polymer ?
#
loop_
_entity_poly.entity_id
_entity_poly.type
_entity_poly.pdbx_seq_one_letter_code
_entity_poly.pdbx_strand_id
1 'polypeptide(L)'
;MEVIFATKQQKIVANLLINYMKENGGEIGKSEMSLFATKLHEGNLITEINEPPYRGKKVKLSYNKRQFYDRILTPMKSMGIIYYDLYRKTYKLSEAFNKEMVKIGLSWLRELRKPPLNIKKS
;
A
#
# COMPACT_ATOMS: atom_id res chain seq x y z
N MET A 1 -0.82 -6.11 4.23
CA MET A 1 -0.81 -5.99 2.75
C MET A 1 -1.34 -7.20 2.02
N GLU A 2 -1.55 -8.35 2.69
CA GLU A 2 -1.90 -9.61 2.03
C GLU A 2 -3.18 -9.60 1.20
N VAL A 3 -4.14 -8.75 1.54
CA VAL A 3 -5.44 -8.64 0.85
C VAL A 3 -5.42 -7.56 -0.24
N ILE A 4 -4.43 -6.66 -0.24
CA ILE A 4 -4.40 -5.46 -1.08
C ILE A 4 -3.64 -5.68 -2.38
N PHE A 5 -2.56 -6.47 -2.34
CA PHE A 5 -1.74 -6.77 -3.52
C PHE A 5 -1.84 -8.23 -3.91
N ALA A 6 -1.94 -8.51 -5.20
CA ALA A 6 -2.15 -9.86 -5.71
C ALA A 6 -0.88 -10.73 -5.59
N THR A 7 0.30 -10.17 -5.85
CA THR A 7 1.54 -10.96 -5.89
C THR A 7 2.36 -10.83 -4.61
N LYS A 8 3.07 -11.90 -4.24
CA LYS A 8 3.99 -11.90 -3.07
C LYS A 8 5.04 -10.80 -3.16
N GLN A 9 5.62 -10.59 -4.34
CA GLN A 9 6.62 -9.55 -4.55
C GLN A 9 6.05 -8.14 -4.30
N GLN A 10 4.83 -7.86 -4.77
CA GLN A 10 4.16 -6.58 -4.50
C GLN A 10 3.89 -6.37 -3.01
N LYS A 11 3.42 -7.42 -2.32
CA LYS A 11 3.20 -7.39 -0.85
C LYS A 11 4.49 -7.03 -0.11
N ILE A 12 5.59 -7.68 -0.47
CA ILE A 12 6.91 -7.42 0.13
C ILE A 12 7.33 -5.97 -0.13
N VAL A 13 7.32 -5.51 -1.39
CA VAL A 13 7.71 -4.14 -1.75
C VAL A 13 6.85 -3.09 -1.02
N ALA A 14 5.55 -3.32 -0.92
CA ALA A 14 4.64 -2.41 -0.23
C ALA A 14 4.93 -2.36 1.29
N ASN A 15 5.20 -3.50 1.92
CA ASN A 15 5.61 -3.55 3.33
C ASN A 15 6.95 -2.82 3.54
N LEU A 16 7.89 -2.94 2.62
CA LEU A 16 9.18 -2.23 2.69
C LEU A 16 9.03 -0.74 2.59
N LEU A 17 8.18 -0.26 1.67
CA LEU A 17 7.89 1.16 1.56
C LEU A 17 7.28 1.69 2.87
N ILE A 18 6.34 0.96 3.47
CA ILE A 18 5.73 1.36 4.75
C ILE A 18 6.78 1.41 5.86
N ASN A 19 7.64 0.39 5.97
CA ASN A 19 8.68 0.36 7.00
C ASN A 19 9.67 1.50 6.81
N TYR A 20 10.13 1.74 5.58
CA TYR A 20 10.98 2.87 5.25
C TYR A 20 10.32 4.20 5.63
N MET A 21 9.03 4.40 5.32
CA MET A 21 8.32 5.61 5.73
C MET A 21 8.21 5.72 7.26
N LYS A 22 7.94 4.62 7.99
CA LYS A 22 7.87 4.61 9.46
C LYS A 22 9.21 4.96 10.11
N GLU A 23 10.31 4.42 9.58
CA GLU A 23 11.67 4.76 10.03
C GLU A 23 11.98 6.25 9.86
N ASN A 24 11.37 6.90 8.88
CA ASN A 24 11.45 8.34 8.65
C ASN A 24 10.31 9.13 9.31
N GLY A 25 9.70 8.62 10.39
CA GLY A 25 8.66 9.33 11.14
C GLY A 25 7.27 9.35 10.48
N GLY A 26 7.05 8.51 9.48
CA GLY A 26 5.78 8.36 8.76
C GLY A 26 5.57 9.33 7.59
N GLU A 27 6.54 10.21 7.30
CA GLU A 27 6.50 11.18 6.20
C GLU A 27 7.85 11.23 5.48
N ILE A 28 7.85 11.21 4.15
CA ILE A 28 9.07 11.32 3.31
C ILE A 28 8.87 12.27 2.14
N GLY A 29 9.92 12.96 1.72
CA GLY A 29 9.91 13.84 0.55
C GLY A 29 9.97 13.09 -0.78
N LYS A 30 9.73 13.83 -1.89
CA LYS A 30 9.87 13.31 -3.26
C LYS A 30 11.26 12.74 -3.56
N SER A 31 12.31 13.37 -3.04
CA SER A 31 13.69 12.93 -3.24
C SER A 31 13.96 11.58 -2.58
N GLU A 32 13.50 11.41 -1.34
CA GLU A 32 13.63 10.16 -0.57
C GLU A 32 12.82 9.03 -1.21
N MET A 33 11.61 9.32 -1.68
CA MET A 33 10.81 8.36 -2.44
C MET A 33 11.52 7.91 -3.73
N SER A 34 12.14 8.83 -4.46
CA SER A 34 12.92 8.50 -5.66
C SER A 34 14.16 7.66 -5.31
N LEU A 35 14.85 8.00 -4.22
CA LEU A 35 16.00 7.26 -3.73
C LEU A 35 15.61 5.83 -3.35
N PHE A 36 14.49 5.65 -2.62
CA PHE A 36 13.94 4.34 -2.30
C PHE A 36 13.66 3.53 -3.57
N ALA A 37 12.98 4.12 -4.55
CA ALA A 37 12.65 3.45 -5.80
C ALA A 37 13.89 3.05 -6.62
N THR A 38 14.94 3.88 -6.61
CA THR A 38 16.22 3.56 -7.25
C THR A 38 16.95 2.42 -6.53
N LYS A 39 17.05 2.48 -5.19
CA LYS A 39 17.68 1.41 -4.38
C LYS A 39 16.96 0.06 -4.58
N LEU A 40 15.63 0.10 -4.68
CA LEU A 40 14.82 -1.08 -4.96
C LEU A 40 15.04 -1.60 -6.39
N HIS A 41 15.25 -0.70 -7.36
CA HIS A 41 15.53 -1.09 -8.73
C HIS A 41 16.88 -1.81 -8.88
N GLU A 42 17.89 -1.31 -8.18
CA GLU A 42 19.25 -1.85 -8.20
C GLU A 42 19.40 -3.14 -7.39
N GLY A 43 18.38 -3.56 -6.62
CA GLY A 43 18.42 -4.77 -5.79
C GLY A 43 19.20 -4.60 -4.48
N ASN A 44 19.42 -3.35 -4.05
CA ASN A 44 20.24 -2.98 -2.90
C ASN A 44 19.48 -3.05 -1.56
N LEU A 45 18.16 -3.25 -1.58
CA LEU A 45 17.36 -3.41 -0.37
C LEU A 45 17.43 -4.86 0.12
N ILE A 46 18.16 -5.05 1.22
CA ILE A 46 18.22 -6.29 1.98
C ILE A 46 17.11 -6.26 3.00
N THR A 47 16.28 -7.31 3.01
CA THR A 47 15.08 -7.32 3.85
C THR A 47 14.93 -8.69 4.50
N GLU A 48 14.58 -8.72 5.78
CA GLU A 48 14.26 -9.95 6.49
C GLU A 48 12.79 -10.28 6.25
N ILE A 49 12.55 -11.23 5.35
CA ILE A 49 11.19 -11.67 5.04
C ILE A 49 10.77 -12.70 6.10
N ASN A 50 9.86 -12.33 6.99
CA ASN A 50 9.29 -13.22 8.01
C ASN A 50 8.19 -14.17 7.45
N GLU A 51 8.30 -14.63 6.20
CA GLU A 51 7.41 -15.63 5.59
C GLU A 51 8.18 -16.93 5.26
N PRO A 52 7.62 -18.13 5.48
CA PRO A 52 8.21 -19.39 4.97
C PRO A 52 8.14 -19.39 3.44
N PRO A 53 9.24 -19.58 2.65
CA PRO A 53 10.55 -20.20 2.93
C PRO A 53 11.75 -19.23 3.10
N TYR A 54 11.50 -17.93 3.32
CA TYR A 54 12.52 -16.88 3.37
C TYR A 54 12.84 -16.35 4.78
N ARG A 55 12.28 -16.98 5.82
CA ARG A 55 12.54 -16.67 7.23
C ARG A 55 14.04 -16.62 7.52
N GLY A 56 14.55 -15.44 7.84
CA GLY A 56 15.97 -15.21 8.16
C GLY A 56 16.93 -15.14 6.97
N LYS A 57 16.46 -15.22 5.71
CA LYS A 57 17.31 -15.08 4.52
C LYS A 57 17.27 -13.64 3.98
N LYS A 58 18.43 -13.01 3.92
CA LYS A 58 18.67 -11.74 3.22
C LYS A 58 18.52 -11.98 1.70
N VAL A 59 17.32 -11.74 1.17
CA VAL A 59 17.08 -11.84 -0.28
C VAL A 59 17.35 -10.48 -0.90
N LYS A 60 18.21 -10.43 -1.93
CA LYS A 60 18.32 -9.25 -2.80
C LYS A 60 17.02 -9.10 -3.58
N LEU A 61 16.22 -8.09 -3.23
CA LEU A 61 14.95 -7.82 -3.90
C LEU A 61 15.17 -6.71 -4.92
N SER A 62 15.13 -7.05 -6.21
CA SER A 62 15.01 -6.07 -7.29
C SER A 62 13.54 -5.90 -7.69
N TYR A 63 13.13 -4.65 -7.94
CA TYR A 63 11.81 -4.34 -8.48
C TYR A 63 11.90 -3.19 -9.48
N ASN A 64 11.24 -3.31 -10.62
CA ASN A 64 11.35 -2.28 -11.65
C ASN A 64 10.81 -0.92 -11.15
N LYS A 65 11.56 0.17 -11.36
CA LYS A 65 11.19 1.52 -10.89
C LYS A 65 9.83 1.98 -11.42
N ARG A 66 9.51 1.73 -12.68
CA ARG A 66 8.21 2.08 -13.28
C ARG A 66 7.09 1.24 -12.66
N GLN A 67 7.30 -0.06 -12.50
CA GLN A 67 6.34 -0.93 -11.83
C GLN A 67 6.12 -0.50 -10.38
N PHE A 68 7.13 -0.01 -9.68
CA PHE A 68 6.98 0.51 -8.31
C PHE A 68 5.98 1.67 -8.26
N TYR A 69 6.15 2.68 -9.12
CA TYR A 69 5.21 3.80 -9.18
C TYR A 69 3.80 3.38 -9.60
N ASP A 70 3.70 2.54 -10.63
CA ASP A 70 2.40 2.19 -11.23
C ASP A 70 1.63 1.16 -10.39
N ARG A 71 2.32 0.19 -9.79
CA ARG A 71 1.71 -0.98 -9.15
C ARG A 71 1.81 -1.00 -7.64
N ILE A 72 2.59 -0.11 -7.03
CA ILE A 72 2.70 -0.01 -5.56
C ILE A 72 2.26 1.37 -5.11
N LEU A 73 3.00 2.41 -5.50
CA LEU A 73 2.76 3.75 -4.97
C LEU A 73 1.41 4.32 -5.39
N THR A 74 1.06 4.23 -6.68
CA THR A 74 -0.22 4.72 -7.20
C THR A 74 -1.41 4.03 -6.52
N PRO A 75 -1.49 2.69 -6.43
CA PRO A 75 -2.55 2.03 -5.67
C PRO A 75 -2.62 2.48 -4.21
N MET A 76 -1.48 2.54 -3.49
CA MET A 76 -1.45 2.97 -2.09
C MET A 76 -1.94 4.41 -1.92
N LYS A 77 -1.66 5.29 -2.87
CA LYS A 77 -2.19 6.65 -2.89
C LYS A 77 -3.68 6.67 -3.16
N SER A 78 -4.14 6.00 -4.21
CA SER A 78 -5.55 5.98 -4.60
C SER A 78 -6.45 5.38 -3.51
N MET A 79 -5.94 4.40 -2.77
CA MET A 79 -6.65 3.81 -1.62
C MET A 79 -6.63 4.71 -0.36
N GLY A 80 -5.80 5.75 -0.32
CA GLY A 80 -5.66 6.57 0.88
C GLY A 80 -4.81 5.92 1.99
N ILE A 81 -3.95 4.97 1.62
CA ILE A 81 -2.92 4.41 2.53
C ILE A 81 -1.74 5.39 2.65
N ILE A 82 -1.38 6.02 1.53
CA ILE A 82 -0.39 7.09 1.47
C ILE A 82 -1.08 8.35 0.97
N TYR A 83 -1.00 9.43 1.72
CA TYR A 83 -1.37 10.76 1.26
C TYR A 83 -0.17 11.45 0.61
N TYR A 84 -0.41 12.25 -0.43
CA TYR A 84 0.62 13.10 -1.03
C TYR A 84 0.23 14.57 -0.90
N ASP A 85 1.04 15.33 -0.19
CA ASP A 85 0.92 16.78 -0.07
C ASP A 85 1.58 17.43 -1.30
N LEU A 86 0.76 18.09 -2.13
CA LEU A 86 1.23 18.76 -3.35
C LEU A 86 2.09 19.98 -3.04
N TYR A 87 1.80 20.70 -1.95
CA TYR A 87 2.49 21.93 -1.59
C TYR A 87 3.86 21.63 -1.00
N ARG A 88 3.91 20.70 -0.03
CA ARG A 88 5.15 20.28 0.62
C ARG A 88 5.93 19.26 -0.20
N LYS A 89 5.30 18.65 -1.21
CA LYS A 89 5.86 17.57 -2.03
C LYS A 89 6.30 16.36 -1.19
N THR A 90 5.51 16.05 -0.16
CA THR A 90 5.78 14.95 0.79
C THR A 90 4.71 13.86 0.68
N TYR A 91 5.13 12.63 0.97
CA TYR A 91 4.29 11.45 1.10
C TYR A 91 4.14 11.12 2.58
N LYS A 92 2.92 10.91 3.05
CA LYS A 92 2.62 10.63 4.45
C LYS A 92 1.76 9.38 4.59
N LEU A 93 2.04 8.53 5.58
CA LEU A 93 1.13 7.42 5.92
C LEU A 93 -0.20 7.98 6.44
N SER A 94 -1.31 7.38 6.00
CA SER A 94 -2.65 7.91 6.23
C SER A 94 -3.59 6.83 6.77
N GLU A 95 -4.57 7.28 7.57
CA GLU A 95 -5.66 6.46 8.10
C GLU A 95 -6.91 6.48 7.22
N ALA A 96 -6.90 7.22 6.09
CA ALA A 96 -8.08 7.37 5.24
C ALA A 96 -8.61 6.03 4.72
N PHE A 97 -7.71 5.12 4.36
CA PHE A 97 -8.09 3.76 3.96
C PHE A 97 -8.90 3.03 5.04
N ASN A 98 -8.49 3.12 6.31
CA ASN A 98 -9.20 2.48 7.41
C ASN A 98 -10.62 3.06 7.59
N LYS A 99 -10.74 4.38 7.53
CA LYS A 99 -12.04 5.07 7.63
C LYS A 99 -13.01 4.63 6.54
N GLU A 100 -12.54 4.51 5.30
CA GLU A 100 -13.35 4.02 4.19
C GLU A 100 -13.72 2.54 4.36
N MET A 101 -12.80 1.69 4.82
CA MET A 101 -13.10 0.28 5.09
C MET A 101 -14.19 0.11 6.16
N VAL A 102 -14.14 0.90 7.24
CA VAL A 102 -15.18 0.89 8.29
C VAL A 102 -16.52 1.33 7.70
N LYS A 103 -16.53 2.41 6.92
CA LYS A 103 -17.74 2.93 6.26
C LYS A 103 -18.37 1.92 5.30
N ILE A 104 -17.55 1.22 4.51
CA ILE A 104 -18.00 0.16 3.60
C ILE A 104 -18.60 -0.99 4.40
N GLY A 105 -17.91 -1.45 5.46
CA GLY A 105 -18.40 -2.52 6.33
C GLY A 105 -19.77 -2.19 6.95
N LEU A 106 -19.91 -0.98 7.51
CA LEU A 106 -21.19 -0.51 8.05
C LEU A 106 -22.29 -0.42 6.98
N SER A 107 -21.96 0.06 5.79
CA SER A 107 -22.91 0.17 4.67
C SER A 107 -23.41 -1.21 4.22
N TRP A 108 -22.52 -2.20 4.18
CA TRP A 108 -22.86 -3.57 3.83
C TRP A 108 -23.76 -4.23 4.88
N LEU A 109 -23.44 -4.07 6.17
CA LEU A 109 -24.30 -4.56 7.25
C LEU A 109 -25.70 -3.94 7.21
N ARG A 110 -25.79 -2.65 6.86
CA ARG A 110 -27.07 -1.98 6.66
C ARG A 110 -27.84 -2.57 5.47
N GLU A 111 -27.16 -2.83 4.36
CA GLU A 111 -27.78 -3.41 3.16
C GLU A 111 -28.36 -4.80 3.42
N LEU A 112 -27.62 -5.68 4.10
CA LEU A 112 -28.09 -7.02 4.47
C LEU A 112 -29.35 -7.01 5.36
N ARG A 113 -29.57 -5.92 6.10
CA ARG A 113 -30.74 -5.75 6.97
C ARG A 113 -31.94 -5.14 6.25
N LYS A 114 -31.76 -4.60 5.04
CA LYS A 114 -32.88 -4.01 4.29
C LYS A 114 -33.82 -5.13 3.80
N PRO A 115 -35.14 -4.88 3.78
CA PRO A 115 -36.06 -5.78 3.12
C PRO A 115 -35.79 -5.80 1.60
N PRO A 116 -36.15 -6.89 0.90
CA PRO A 116 -35.97 -6.98 -0.55
C PRO A 116 -36.71 -5.84 -1.26
N LEU A 117 -36.10 -5.30 -2.31
CA LEU A 117 -36.72 -4.24 -3.12
C LEU A 117 -37.99 -4.78 -3.78
N ASN A 118 -39.12 -4.12 -3.49
CA ASN A 118 -40.40 -4.48 -4.09
C ASN A 118 -40.51 -3.82 -5.48
N ILE A 119 -39.89 -4.45 -6.48
CA ILE A 119 -39.97 -3.98 -7.88
C ILE A 119 -41.36 -4.35 -8.39
N LYS A 120 -42.34 -3.43 -8.27
CA LYS A 120 -43.62 -3.57 -8.96
C LYS A 120 -43.33 -3.59 -10.46
N LYS A 121 -43.60 -4.73 -11.11
CA LYS A 121 -43.65 -4.81 -12.57
C LYS A 121 -44.78 -3.90 -13.04
N SER A 122 -44.40 -2.81 -13.72
CA SER A 122 -45.33 -1.99 -14.51
C SER A 122 -45.75 -2.73 -15.77
#